data_AF-A0A952EVJ6-F1
#
_entry.id   AF-A0A952EVJ6-F1
#
_cell.length_a   1.000
_cell.length_b   1.000
_cell.length_c   1.000
_cell.angle_alpha   90.00
_cell.angle_beta   90.00
_cell.angle_gamma   90.00
#
_symmetry.space_group_name_H-M   'P 1'
#
loop_
_entity.id
_entity.type
_entity.pdbx_description
1 polymer ?
#
loop_
_entity_poly.entity_id
_entity_poly.type
_entity_poly.pdbx_seq_one_letter_code
_entity_poly.pdbx_strand_id
1 'polypeptide(L)'
;MDYLSRRNDQALCGVAIENPAQLGPSIRPAAVCPDCESKLAEYHLKWWRERAEAATAELDGLRAKYRELAEYVDNQRRQVAGLQHPAPVAGDASGENQQSHREMDAESQAGSMGEQGETTATPLLDHVRKELLELCRPFDDGVPFWRVKNCVDAFSDKLKSDERVRLAYEIGADGSLIRWCTREIEGLGWQVTNSPVHGDADDMTDA
;
A
#
# COMPACT_ATOMS: atom_id res chain seq x y z
N MET A 1 -4.65 -39.05 5.16
CA MET A 1 -3.71 -38.73 6.25
C MET A 1 -4.26 -37.58 7.06
N ASP A 2 -4.29 -37.72 8.38
CA ASP A 2 -4.57 -36.65 9.32
C ASP A 2 -3.26 -35.92 9.63
N TYR A 3 -2.86 -35.07 8.68
CA TYR A 3 -1.67 -34.25 8.80
C TYR A 3 -1.82 -33.13 9.84
N LEU A 4 -3.06 -32.82 10.26
CA LEU A 4 -3.35 -31.80 11.27
C LEU A 4 -2.98 -32.30 12.67
N SER A 5 -3.26 -33.57 12.96
CA SER A 5 -2.90 -34.24 14.21
C SER A 5 -1.59 -35.05 14.12
N ARG A 6 -0.87 -34.96 12.99
CA ARG A 6 0.35 -35.74 12.68
C ARG A 6 0.15 -37.26 12.72
N ARG A 7 -1.05 -37.72 12.36
CA ARG A 7 -1.40 -39.15 12.27
C ARG A 7 -1.44 -39.61 10.82
N ASN A 8 -0.61 -40.61 10.53
CA ASN A 8 -0.46 -41.17 9.19
C ASN A 8 -1.25 -42.48 8.99
N ASP A 9 -1.99 -42.91 10.01
CA ASP A 9 -2.82 -44.13 10.01
C ASP A 9 -4.32 -43.82 9.84
N GLN A 10 -4.70 -42.54 9.87
CA GLN A 10 -6.10 -42.11 9.84
C GLN A 10 -6.33 -40.98 8.82
N ALA A 11 -7.58 -40.88 8.35
CA ALA A 11 -8.11 -39.72 7.64
C ALA A 11 -8.52 -38.63 8.65
N LEU A 12 -8.76 -37.40 8.17
CA LEU A 12 -9.21 -36.29 9.03
C LEU A 12 -10.56 -36.54 9.68
N CYS A 13 -11.42 -37.34 9.04
CA CYS A 13 -12.68 -37.81 9.60
C CYS A 13 -12.52 -38.96 10.62
N GLY A 14 -11.29 -39.41 10.92
CA GLY A 14 -11.00 -40.48 11.88
C GLY A 14 -11.07 -41.91 11.31
N VAL A 15 -11.44 -42.08 10.04
CA VAL A 15 -11.44 -43.39 9.38
C VAL A 15 -10.01 -43.90 9.23
N ALA A 16 -9.76 -45.15 9.64
CA ALA A 16 -8.46 -45.80 9.46
C ALA A 16 -8.15 -45.98 7.97
N ILE A 17 -6.93 -45.64 7.57
CA ILE A 17 -6.48 -45.80 6.18
C ILE A 17 -5.66 -47.07 6.09
N GLU A 18 -6.26 -48.13 5.55
CA GLU A 18 -5.54 -49.35 5.23
C GLU A 18 -4.76 -49.17 3.92
N ASN A 19 -3.45 -49.43 3.97
CA ASN A 19 -2.53 -49.35 2.83
C ASN A 19 -2.56 -47.99 2.08
N PRO A 20 -2.11 -46.90 2.74
CA PRO A 20 -2.16 -45.55 2.16
C PRO A 20 -1.30 -45.46 0.89
N ALA A 21 -1.96 -45.23 -0.25
CA ALA A 21 -1.28 -44.95 -1.50
C ALA A 21 -0.62 -43.56 -1.44
N GLN A 22 0.65 -43.47 -1.84
CA GLN A 22 1.29 -42.18 -2.04
C GLN A 22 0.70 -41.55 -3.31
N LEU A 23 0.01 -40.43 -3.15
CA LEU A 23 -0.47 -39.65 -4.28
C LEU A 23 0.72 -38.92 -4.91
N GLY A 24 0.97 -39.20 -6.18
CA GLY A 24 1.93 -38.43 -6.97
C GLY A 24 1.46 -36.97 -7.17
N PRO A 25 2.38 -36.04 -7.48
CA PRO A 25 2.08 -34.60 -7.55
C PRO A 25 1.04 -34.21 -8.61
N SER A 26 0.76 -35.07 -9.58
CA SER A 26 -0.24 -34.87 -10.64
C SER A 26 -1.63 -35.42 -10.31
N ILE A 27 -1.79 -36.16 -9.23
CA ILE A 27 -3.07 -36.78 -8.88
C ILE A 27 -3.86 -35.82 -8.00
N ARG A 28 -4.91 -35.21 -8.55
CA ARG A 28 -5.95 -34.54 -7.76
C ARG A 28 -6.98 -35.58 -7.31
N PRO A 29 -7.28 -35.69 -6.00
CA PRO A 29 -8.38 -36.52 -5.54
C PRO A 29 -9.69 -36.06 -6.20
N ALA A 30 -10.44 -37.00 -6.78
CA ALA A 30 -11.71 -36.68 -7.46
C ALA A 30 -12.82 -36.24 -6.49
N ALA A 31 -12.74 -36.67 -5.23
CA ALA A 31 -13.67 -36.27 -4.17
C ALA A 31 -13.00 -36.39 -2.79
N VAL A 32 -13.31 -35.45 -1.90
CA VAL A 32 -13.00 -35.52 -0.47
C VAL A 32 -14.31 -35.82 0.27
N CYS A 33 -14.29 -36.63 1.32
CA CYS A 33 -15.54 -36.90 2.05
C CYS A 33 -15.98 -35.65 2.86
N PRO A 34 -17.30 -35.42 3.02
CA PRO A 34 -17.81 -34.22 3.69
C PRO A 34 -17.25 -33.98 5.10
N ASP A 35 -17.01 -35.06 5.86
CA ASP A 35 -16.43 -34.96 7.20
C ASP A 35 -14.98 -34.48 7.19
N CYS A 36 -14.18 -34.93 6.21
CA CYS A 36 -12.81 -34.43 6.04
C CYS A 36 -12.81 -32.97 5.57
N GLU A 37 -13.74 -32.58 4.68
CA GLU A 37 -13.90 -31.18 4.26
C GLU A 37 -14.29 -30.28 5.44
N SER A 38 -15.24 -30.71 6.28
CA SER A 38 -15.65 -30.00 7.49
C SER A 38 -14.49 -29.82 8.46
N LYS A 39 -13.69 -30.88 8.68
CA LYS A 39 -12.52 -30.81 9.56
C LYS A 39 -11.44 -29.86 9.05
N LEU A 40 -11.22 -29.81 7.72
CA LEU A 40 -10.33 -28.84 7.10
C LEU A 40 -10.83 -27.40 7.29
N ALA A 41 -12.12 -27.18 7.08
CA ALA A 41 -12.74 -25.87 7.25
C ALA A 41 -12.63 -25.40 8.72
N GLU A 42 -12.96 -26.25 9.69
CA GLU A 42 -12.80 -25.97 11.13
C GLU A 42 -11.36 -25.57 11.47
N TYR A 43 -10.39 -26.33 10.97
CA TYR A 43 -8.97 -26.05 11.21
C TYR A 43 -8.54 -24.72 10.60
N HIS A 44 -8.85 -24.48 9.33
CA HIS A 44 -8.52 -23.22 8.67
C HIS A 44 -9.18 -22.03 9.37
N LEU A 45 -10.43 -22.14 9.80
CA LEU A 45 -11.11 -21.09 10.56
C LEU A 45 -10.39 -20.78 11.87
N LYS A 46 -9.95 -21.81 12.61
CA LYS A 46 -9.18 -21.62 13.84
C LYS A 46 -7.84 -20.94 13.56
N TRP A 47 -7.09 -21.45 12.59
CA TRP A 47 -5.78 -20.91 12.21
C TRP A 47 -5.88 -19.45 11.75
N TRP A 48 -6.87 -19.14 10.90
CA TRP A 48 -7.09 -17.77 10.41
C TRP A 48 -7.52 -16.83 11.53
N ARG A 49 -8.36 -17.30 12.46
CA ARG A 49 -8.75 -16.51 13.64
C ARG A 49 -7.54 -16.16 14.50
N GLU A 50 -6.75 -17.15 14.89
CA GLU A 50 -5.54 -16.93 15.69
C GLU A 50 -4.58 -15.95 15.00
N ARG A 51 -4.42 -16.08 13.67
CA ARG A 51 -3.59 -15.16 12.89
C ARG A 51 -4.15 -13.74 12.86
N ALA A 52 -5.45 -13.57 12.69
CA ALA A 52 -6.10 -12.27 12.66
C ALA A 52 -6.03 -11.58 14.03
N GLU A 53 -6.22 -12.33 15.12
CA GLU A 53 -6.10 -11.83 16.49
C GLU A 53 -4.66 -11.36 16.77
N ALA A 54 -3.65 -12.16 16.40
CA ALA A 54 -2.24 -11.78 16.55
C ALA A 54 -1.89 -10.50 15.77
N ALA A 55 -2.34 -10.40 14.52
CA ALA A 55 -2.11 -9.21 13.69
C ALA A 55 -2.81 -7.97 14.26
N THR A 56 -4.01 -8.13 14.83
CA THR A 56 -4.73 -7.04 15.49
C THR A 56 -3.98 -6.54 16.72
N ALA A 57 -3.49 -7.45 17.56
CA ALA A 57 -2.71 -7.11 18.75
C ALA A 57 -1.39 -6.39 18.38
N GLU A 58 -0.71 -6.83 17.33
CA GLU A 58 0.49 -6.15 16.82
C GLU A 58 0.19 -4.72 16.37
N LEU A 59 -0.89 -4.54 15.60
CA LEU A 59 -1.32 -3.26 15.10
C LEU A 59 -1.74 -2.29 16.22
N ASP A 60 -2.43 -2.79 17.24
CA ASP A 60 -2.77 -1.99 18.42
C ASP A 60 -1.52 -1.60 19.23
N GLY A 61 -0.56 -2.52 19.35
CA GLY A 61 0.75 -2.23 19.95
C GLY A 61 1.53 -1.15 19.18
N LEU A 62 1.53 -1.20 17.86
CA LEU A 62 2.15 -0.17 17.02
C LEU A 62 1.44 1.18 17.16
N ARG A 63 0.11 1.19 17.18
CA ARG A 63 -0.68 2.41 17.40
C ARG A 63 -0.40 3.05 18.76
N ALA A 64 -0.23 2.25 19.81
CA ALA A 64 0.13 2.75 21.13
C ALA A 64 1.51 3.43 21.11
N LYS A 65 2.53 2.75 20.56
CA LYS A 65 3.89 3.30 20.42
C LYS A 65 3.91 4.60 19.60
N TYR A 66 3.13 4.67 18.54
CA TYR A 66 3.03 5.88 17.73
C TYR A 66 2.44 7.05 18.51
N ARG A 67 1.39 6.82 19.31
CA ARG A 67 0.82 7.86 20.19
C ARG A 67 1.84 8.38 21.20
N GLU A 68 2.57 7.48 21.87
CA GLU A 68 3.63 7.87 22.82
C GLU A 68 4.71 8.72 22.15
N LEU A 69 5.15 8.32 20.96
CA LEU A 69 6.16 9.07 20.22
C LEU A 69 5.64 10.44 19.76
N ALA A 70 4.38 10.52 19.32
CA ALA A 70 3.75 11.78 18.95
C ALA A 70 3.67 12.73 20.15
N GLU A 71 3.24 12.23 21.32
CA GLU A 71 3.22 13.01 22.55
C GLU A 71 4.62 13.47 22.98
N TYR A 72 5.64 12.62 22.84
CA TYR A 72 7.02 12.98 23.12
C TYR A 72 7.50 14.14 22.22
N VAL A 73 7.25 14.05 20.91
CA VAL A 73 7.61 15.09 19.94
C VAL A 73 6.86 16.39 20.23
N ASP A 74 5.57 16.33 20.53
CA ASP A 74 4.77 17.52 20.88
C ASP A 74 5.24 18.17 22.19
N ASN A 75 5.60 17.37 23.19
CA ASN A 75 6.21 17.85 24.43
C ASN A 75 7.55 18.55 24.16
N GLN A 76 8.40 17.95 23.32
CA GLN A 76 9.68 18.54 22.94
C GLN A 76 9.46 19.86 22.19
N ARG A 77 8.51 19.93 21.25
CA ARG A 77 8.14 21.17 20.54
C ARG A 77 7.70 22.25 21.52
N ARG A 78 6.85 21.92 22.50
CA ARG A 78 6.40 22.87 23.53
C ARG A 78 7.55 23.38 24.40
N GLN A 79 8.46 22.50 24.80
CA GLN A 79 9.65 22.90 25.57
C GLN A 79 10.55 23.84 24.77
N VAL A 80 10.82 23.53 23.50
CA VAL A 80 11.62 24.39 22.61
C VAL A 80 10.94 25.75 22.40
N ALA A 81 9.63 25.78 22.17
CA ALA A 81 8.87 27.02 22.03
C ALA A 81 8.85 27.85 23.32
N GLY A 82 8.81 27.19 24.48
CA GLY A 82 8.90 27.84 25.80
C GLY A 82 10.28 28.43 26.09
N LEU A 83 11.36 27.80 25.62
CA LEU A 83 12.72 28.32 25.72
C LEU A 83 13.01 29.47 24.73
N GLN A 84 12.20 29.62 23.67
CA GLN A 84 12.31 30.71 22.69
C GLN A 84 11.55 31.99 23.08
N HIS A 85 10.80 31.99 24.18
CA HIS A 85 10.22 33.22 24.73
C HIS A 85 11.23 33.86 25.70
N PRO A 86 11.90 34.98 25.33
CA PRO A 86 12.63 35.76 26.31
C PRO A 86 11.64 36.26 27.37
N ALA A 87 12.07 36.25 28.64
CA ALA A 87 11.29 36.77 29.75
C ALA A 87 10.70 38.15 29.38
N PRO A 88 9.40 38.42 29.65
CA PRO A 88 8.86 39.73 29.42
C PRO A 88 9.62 40.68 30.33
N VAL A 89 10.45 41.51 29.71
CA VAL A 89 11.20 42.58 30.38
C VAL A 89 10.15 43.46 31.05
N ALA A 90 10.15 43.44 32.38
CA ALA A 90 9.38 44.38 33.18
C ALA A 90 9.73 45.80 32.71
N GLY A 91 8.71 46.55 32.33
CA GLY A 91 8.88 47.82 31.62
C GLY A 91 9.59 48.90 32.43
N ASP A 92 10.06 49.91 31.71
CA ASP A 92 9.82 51.29 32.12
C ASP A 92 9.80 52.24 30.91
N ALA A 93 8.69 52.99 30.88
CA ALA A 93 8.46 54.34 30.39
C ALA A 93 9.33 54.99 29.27
N SER A 94 8.60 55.43 28.24
CA SER A 94 8.58 56.84 27.78
C SER A 94 9.71 57.36 26.86
N GLY A 95 9.31 57.96 25.72
CA GLY A 95 10.09 59.00 25.04
C GLY A 95 10.45 58.75 23.58
N GLU A 96 9.54 59.14 22.69
CA GLU A 96 9.78 59.96 21.48
C GLU A 96 11.11 59.87 20.67
N ASN A 97 10.94 59.44 19.41
CA ASN A 97 11.25 60.19 18.17
C ASN A 97 12.66 60.13 17.49
N GLN A 98 12.59 60.17 16.15
CA GLN A 98 13.60 60.54 15.14
C GLN A 98 14.63 59.51 14.60
N GLN A 99 14.18 58.79 13.57
CA GLN A 99 14.68 58.82 12.17
C GLN A 99 16.09 59.41 11.93
N SER A 100 17.03 58.57 11.47
CA SER A 100 18.18 59.01 10.66
C SER A 100 18.45 58.03 9.52
N HIS A 101 17.93 58.42 8.36
CA HIS A 101 18.40 58.20 7.01
C HIS A 101 19.90 57.90 6.85
N ARG A 102 20.23 56.79 6.17
CA ARG A 102 21.31 56.71 5.17
C ARG A 102 21.14 55.46 4.31
N GLU A 103 20.72 55.70 3.07
CA GLU A 103 20.84 54.79 1.92
C GLU A 103 22.32 54.53 1.61
N MET A 104 22.66 53.29 1.25
CA MET A 104 23.63 53.01 0.19
C MET A 104 23.21 51.70 -0.52
N ASP A 105 23.07 51.85 -1.82
CA ASP A 105 22.69 50.87 -2.82
C ASP A 105 23.68 49.71 -2.96
N ALA A 106 23.15 48.53 -3.27
CA ALA A 106 23.83 47.52 -4.09
C ALA A 106 22.79 46.61 -4.75
N GLU A 107 22.29 47.04 -5.91
CA GLU A 107 21.78 46.13 -6.94
C GLU A 107 22.90 45.19 -7.40
N SER A 108 22.58 43.91 -7.47
CA SER A 108 23.16 43.00 -8.46
C SER A 108 22.14 41.94 -8.81
N GLN A 109 21.60 42.15 -10.01
CA GLN A 109 20.60 41.38 -10.72
C GLN A 109 21.23 40.15 -11.38
N ALA A 110 20.44 39.09 -11.45
CA ALA A 110 20.40 38.02 -12.45
C ALA A 110 21.70 37.32 -12.91
N GLY A 111 21.70 35.99 -12.76
CA GLY A 111 22.57 35.12 -13.55
C GLY A 111 22.19 33.64 -13.44
N SER A 112 21.39 33.19 -14.41
CA SER A 112 21.47 31.88 -15.10
C SER A 112 21.51 30.61 -14.23
N MET A 113 20.43 29.84 -14.10
CA MET A 113 20.00 28.80 -15.06
C MET A 113 21.13 28.06 -15.80
N GLY A 114 21.10 26.73 -15.65
CA GLY A 114 21.98 25.74 -16.29
C GLY A 114 23.20 25.44 -15.41
N GLU A 115 23.43 24.26 -14.86
CA GLU A 115 23.16 22.92 -15.38
C GLU A 115 22.96 21.96 -14.20
N GLN A 116 21.78 21.37 -14.07
CA GLN A 116 21.65 20.09 -13.36
C GLN A 116 20.83 19.16 -14.23
N GLY A 117 21.57 18.32 -14.97
CA GLY A 117 21.12 17.04 -15.48
C GLY A 117 19.77 17.04 -16.17
N GLU A 118 19.75 17.46 -17.43
CA GLU A 118 18.77 16.96 -18.40
C GLU A 118 19.03 15.47 -18.66
N THR A 119 18.79 14.66 -17.64
CA THR A 119 18.16 13.37 -17.85
C THR A 119 16.69 13.69 -17.91
N THR A 120 16.12 13.71 -19.11
CA THR A 120 14.69 13.47 -19.32
C THR A 120 14.38 12.07 -18.84
N ALA A 121 14.47 11.87 -17.52
CA ALA A 121 13.94 10.72 -16.84
C ALA A 121 12.45 10.83 -17.09
N THR A 122 11.95 9.96 -17.97
CA THR A 122 10.52 9.80 -18.21
C THR A 122 9.84 9.79 -16.83
N PRO A 123 8.83 10.64 -16.58
CA PRO A 123 8.12 10.68 -15.31
C PRO A 123 7.75 9.25 -14.89
N LEU A 124 7.92 8.92 -13.61
CA LEU A 124 7.64 7.55 -13.15
C LEU A 124 6.18 7.19 -13.43
N LEU A 125 5.27 8.16 -13.31
CA LEU A 125 3.86 7.98 -13.69
C LEU A 125 3.66 7.72 -15.19
N ASP A 126 4.50 8.24 -16.08
CA ASP A 126 4.42 7.92 -17.51
C ASP A 126 4.85 6.47 -17.77
N HIS A 127 5.81 5.95 -16.99
CA HIS A 127 6.17 4.54 -17.06
C HIS A 127 5.04 3.65 -16.51
N VAL A 128 4.43 4.02 -15.39
CA VAL A 128 3.24 3.34 -14.84
C VAL A 128 2.11 3.35 -15.86
N ARG A 129 1.81 4.49 -16.49
CA ARG A 129 0.75 4.60 -17.51
C ARG A 129 0.97 3.62 -18.66
N LYS A 130 2.21 3.45 -19.13
CA LYS A 130 2.53 2.45 -20.17
C LYS A 130 2.28 1.02 -19.69
N GLU A 131 2.71 0.66 -18.47
CA GLU A 131 2.44 -0.66 -17.91
C GLU A 131 0.93 -0.90 -17.71
N LEU A 132 0.17 0.13 -17.30
CA LEU A 132 -1.28 0.06 -17.18
C LEU A 132 -1.98 -0.14 -18.52
N LEU A 133 -1.55 0.55 -19.58
CA LEU A 133 -2.13 0.37 -20.92
C LEU A 133 -1.91 -1.06 -21.43
N GLU A 134 -0.71 -1.62 -21.24
CA GLU A 134 -0.42 -3.02 -21.56
C GLU A 134 -1.25 -3.99 -20.70
N LEU A 135 -1.49 -3.66 -19.42
CA LEU A 135 -2.36 -4.43 -18.55
C LEU A 135 -3.82 -4.41 -19.02
N CYS A 136 -4.33 -3.25 -19.47
CA CYS A 136 -5.73 -3.07 -19.85
C CYS A 136 -6.05 -3.66 -21.23
N ARG A 137 -5.06 -3.73 -22.14
CA ARG A 137 -5.22 -4.21 -23.52
C ARG A 137 -5.97 -5.54 -23.70
N PRO A 138 -5.82 -6.56 -22.82
CA PRO A 138 -6.55 -7.82 -22.94
C PRO A 138 -8.00 -7.77 -22.41
N PHE A 139 -8.46 -6.64 -21.88
CA PHE A 139 -9.78 -6.48 -21.27
C PHE A 139 -10.62 -5.49 -22.08
N ASP A 140 -11.85 -5.89 -22.39
CA ASP A 140 -12.77 -5.07 -23.19
C ASP A 140 -13.38 -3.96 -22.33
N ASP A 141 -14.12 -4.31 -21.27
CA ASP A 141 -14.86 -3.32 -20.45
C ASP A 141 -14.43 -3.26 -18.97
N GLY A 142 -13.72 -4.28 -18.48
CA GLY A 142 -13.48 -4.45 -17.05
C GLY A 142 -12.12 -5.04 -16.71
N VAL A 143 -11.32 -4.30 -15.95
CA VAL A 143 -10.02 -4.75 -15.43
C VAL A 143 -10.19 -5.23 -13.99
N PRO A 144 -9.89 -6.51 -13.67
CA PRO A 144 -10.01 -7.00 -12.30
C PRO A 144 -9.08 -6.27 -11.33
N PHE A 145 -9.57 -5.87 -10.15
CA PHE A 145 -8.81 -5.14 -9.15
C PHE A 145 -7.51 -5.86 -8.76
N TRP A 146 -7.55 -7.19 -8.64
CA TRP A 146 -6.36 -7.98 -8.31
C TRP A 146 -5.28 -7.92 -9.40
N ARG A 147 -5.64 -7.71 -10.67
CA ARG A 147 -4.69 -7.49 -11.77
C ARG A 147 -4.00 -6.14 -11.63
N VAL A 148 -4.78 -5.09 -11.37
CA VAL A 148 -4.25 -3.75 -11.11
C VAL A 148 -3.30 -3.76 -9.90
N LYS A 149 -3.72 -4.39 -8.80
CA LYS A 149 -2.90 -4.55 -7.61
C LYS A 149 -1.58 -5.26 -7.92
N ASN A 150 -1.62 -6.41 -8.60
CA ASN A 150 -0.40 -7.16 -8.92
C ASN A 150 0.55 -6.38 -9.84
N CYS A 151 0.01 -5.61 -10.77
CA CYS A 151 0.82 -4.72 -11.62
C CYS A 151 1.49 -3.62 -10.79
N VAL A 152 0.75 -2.98 -9.87
CA VAL A 152 1.28 -1.95 -8.96
C VAL A 152 2.34 -2.50 -8.01
N ASP A 153 2.13 -3.70 -7.45
CA ASP A 153 3.09 -4.36 -6.57
C ASP A 153 4.37 -4.69 -7.35
N ALA A 154 4.24 -5.31 -8.54
CA ALA A 154 5.38 -5.65 -9.40
C ALA A 154 6.15 -4.42 -9.88
N PHE A 155 5.47 -3.29 -10.13
CA PHE A 155 6.13 -2.03 -10.45
C PHE A 155 6.92 -1.50 -9.25
N SER A 156 6.28 -1.47 -8.06
CA SER A 156 6.86 -0.95 -6.82
C SER A 156 8.09 -1.76 -6.36
N ASP A 157 8.11 -3.06 -6.63
CA ASP A 157 9.24 -3.95 -6.34
C ASP A 157 10.49 -3.63 -7.18
N LYS A 158 10.31 -3.08 -8.39
CA LYS A 158 11.43 -2.66 -9.26
C LYS A 158 12.04 -1.32 -8.81
N LEU A 159 11.30 -0.52 -8.03
CA LEU A 159 11.73 0.83 -7.63
C LEU A 159 12.72 0.80 -6.47
N LYS A 160 13.77 1.60 -6.59
CA LYS A 160 14.69 1.94 -5.51
C LYS A 160 14.06 2.91 -4.52
N SER A 161 14.67 3.06 -3.34
CA SER A 161 14.16 3.92 -2.27
C SER A 161 13.97 5.37 -2.69
N ASP A 162 14.89 5.93 -3.49
CA ASP A 162 14.83 7.29 -4.03
C ASP A 162 13.75 7.44 -5.10
N GLU A 163 13.56 6.43 -5.95
CA GLU A 163 12.49 6.40 -6.95
C GLU A 163 11.11 6.30 -6.29
N ARG A 164 10.97 5.57 -5.18
CA ARG A 164 9.72 5.51 -4.40
C ARG A 164 9.35 6.87 -3.80
N VAL A 165 10.34 7.64 -3.32
CA VAL A 165 10.10 9.00 -2.80
C VAL A 165 9.68 9.95 -3.92
N ARG A 166 10.31 9.86 -5.10
CA ARG A 166 9.93 10.65 -6.28
C ARG A 166 8.52 10.29 -6.76
N LEU A 167 8.21 9.00 -6.86
CA LEU A 167 6.88 8.52 -7.22
C LEU A 167 5.81 9.06 -6.25
N ALA A 168 6.07 9.05 -4.94
CA ALA A 168 5.14 9.61 -3.96
C ALA A 168 4.88 11.11 -4.17
N TYR A 169 5.90 11.87 -4.57
CA TYR A 169 5.76 13.28 -4.94
C TYR A 169 4.94 13.47 -6.23
N GLU A 170 5.17 12.64 -7.24
CA GLU A 170 4.42 12.67 -8.51
C GLU A 170 2.93 12.30 -8.32
N ILE A 171 2.62 11.32 -7.47
CA ILE A 171 1.24 10.90 -7.15
C ILE A 171 0.46 12.03 -6.44
N GLY A 172 1.14 12.81 -5.59
CA GLY A 172 0.54 13.94 -4.90
C GLY A 172 -0.74 13.61 -4.11
N ALA A 173 -1.84 14.28 -4.45
CA ALA A 173 -3.12 14.20 -3.72
C ALA A 173 -3.82 12.84 -3.80
N ASP A 174 -3.33 11.93 -4.64
CA ASP A 174 -3.94 10.61 -4.80
C ASP A 174 -3.58 9.63 -3.68
N GLY A 175 -2.58 9.97 -2.86
CA GLY A 175 -2.26 9.31 -1.61
C GLY A 175 -1.64 7.91 -1.75
N SER A 176 -1.98 7.15 -2.80
CA SER A 176 -1.37 5.87 -3.12
C SER A 176 -1.35 5.61 -4.63
N LEU A 177 -0.34 4.85 -5.07
CA LEU A 177 -0.22 4.47 -6.48
C LEU A 177 -1.43 3.65 -6.95
N ILE A 178 -1.95 2.76 -6.11
CA ILE A 178 -3.13 1.96 -6.45
C ILE A 178 -4.36 2.83 -6.72
N ARG A 179 -4.58 3.88 -5.92
CA ARG A 179 -5.70 4.81 -6.10
C ARG A 179 -5.51 5.68 -7.35
N TRP A 180 -4.27 6.09 -7.64
CA TRP A 180 -3.93 6.78 -8.88
C TRP A 180 -4.22 5.88 -10.10
N CYS A 181 -3.75 4.63 -10.10
CA CYS A 181 -3.98 3.67 -11.18
C CYS A 181 -5.46 3.39 -11.40
N THR A 182 -6.26 3.21 -10.34
CA THR A 182 -7.71 3.01 -10.46
C THR A 182 -8.38 4.17 -11.19
N ARG A 183 -8.05 5.42 -10.82
CA ARG A 183 -8.62 6.59 -11.50
C ARG A 183 -8.14 6.70 -12.94
N GLU A 184 -6.88 6.38 -13.22
CA GLU A 184 -6.33 6.45 -14.57
C GLU A 184 -7.04 5.44 -15.50
N ILE A 185 -7.27 4.20 -15.02
CA ILE A 185 -8.02 3.17 -15.75
C ILE A 185 -9.46 3.63 -16.00
N GLU A 186 -10.13 4.17 -14.97
CA GLU A 186 -11.50 4.70 -15.09
C GLU A 186 -11.57 5.90 -16.05
N GLY A 187 -10.56 6.76 -16.05
CA GLY A 187 -10.45 7.90 -16.96
C GLY A 187 -10.25 7.51 -18.42
N LEU A 188 -9.72 6.30 -18.67
CA LEU A 188 -9.58 5.72 -20.01
C LEU A 188 -10.83 4.96 -20.47
N GLY A 189 -11.86 4.85 -19.61
CA GLY A 189 -13.15 4.26 -19.94
C GLY A 189 -13.35 2.81 -19.47
N TRP A 190 -12.34 2.19 -18.86
CA TRP A 190 -12.45 0.84 -18.28
C TRP A 190 -12.96 0.88 -16.84
N GLN A 191 -13.76 -0.11 -16.43
CA GLN A 191 -14.13 -0.27 -15.02
C GLN A 191 -13.15 -1.15 -14.26
N VAL A 192 -12.75 -0.74 -13.06
CA VAL A 192 -11.99 -1.62 -12.15
C VAL A 192 -12.97 -2.44 -11.32
N THR A 193 -13.02 -3.75 -11.54
CA THR A 193 -14.02 -4.63 -10.92
C THR A 193 -13.42 -5.50 -9.83
N ASN A 194 -14.12 -5.67 -8.71
CA ASN A 194 -13.76 -6.69 -7.70
C ASN A 194 -14.25 -8.09 -8.08
N SER A 195 -14.96 -8.21 -9.21
CA SER A 195 -15.62 -9.44 -9.63
C SER A 195 -14.65 -10.31 -10.44
N PRO A 196 -14.40 -11.57 -10.06
CA PRO A 196 -13.62 -12.47 -10.86
C PRO A 196 -14.49 -12.90 -12.04
N VAL A 197 -14.26 -12.33 -13.23
CA VAL A 197 -14.88 -12.74 -14.50
C VAL A 197 -16.34 -12.28 -14.66
N HIS A 198 -16.54 -11.29 -15.52
CA HIS A 198 -17.71 -11.28 -16.42
C HIS A 198 -17.15 -11.59 -17.80
N GLY A 199 -16.91 -12.87 -18.06
CA GLY A 199 -16.92 -13.35 -19.43
C GLY A 199 -18.39 -13.51 -19.76
N ASP A 200 -18.82 -12.91 -20.86
CA ASP A 200 -20.20 -12.90 -21.31
C ASP A 200 -20.83 -14.30 -21.19
N ALA A 201 -21.76 -14.41 -20.24
CA ALA A 201 -22.62 -15.58 -20.12
C ALA A 201 -23.82 -15.50 -21.10
N ASP A 202 -23.80 -14.56 -22.05
CA ASP A 202 -24.93 -14.22 -22.92
C ASP A 202 -24.79 -14.72 -24.37
N ASP A 203 -23.77 -15.53 -24.71
CA ASP A 203 -23.59 -16.07 -26.07
C ASP A 203 -23.86 -17.59 -26.18
N MET A 204 -24.61 -18.18 -25.23
CA MET A 204 -25.02 -19.61 -25.27
C MET A 204 -26.54 -19.81 -25.18
N THR A 205 -27.32 -18.83 -25.64
CA THR A 205 -28.75 -19.00 -25.93
C THR A 205 -29.14 -18.34 -27.25
N ASP A 206 -28.68 -18.89 -28.38
CA ASP A 206 -29.52 -19.06 -29.58
C ASP A 206 -28.76 -19.82 -30.69
N ALA A 207 -29.38 -20.93 -31.14
CA ALA A 207 -29.23 -21.69 -32.39
C ALA A 207 -28.97 -23.20 -32.21
#